data_AF-A0A914KRV5-F1
#
_entry.id   AF-A0A914KRV5-F1
#
_cell.length_a   1.000
_cell.length_b   1.000
_cell.length_c   1.000
_cell.angle_alpha   90.00
_cell.angle_beta   90.00
_cell.angle_gamma   90.00
#
_symmetry.space_group_name_H-M   'P 1'
#
loop_
_entity.id
_entity.type
_entity.pdbx_description
1 polymer ?
#
loop_
_entity_poly.entity_id
_entity_poly.type
_entity_poly.pdbx_seq_one_letter_code
_entity_poly.pdbx_strand_id
1 'polypeptide(L)'
;MDESLRELDGLFLQLGTQSNTEKASKFLPQLGTKLHSQMEQFQLLGFFLNFLIIYLGTDNAQHFARLVGKVIANRVPANAPYAMRLVQTIYKSLGSHSDSVANVIRDALHPLKTSIHSQSLANLFAAIDEILEQDEKREAIIVEKLNAVLRAELSSVNWDKNLQREMEINIGKALKYLAVKLENNLKFGEEEELRFIGRVSKTQLQNYLILNIGYEMTKYWPNLCAPFNSLLKPALETIVKKF
;
A
#
# COMPACT_ATOMS: atom_id res chain seq x y z
N MET A 1 -7.70 35.27 -2.97
CA MET A 1 -7.70 34.03 -2.14
C MET A 1 -8.96 33.22 -2.39
N ASP A 2 -10.15 33.82 -2.28
CA ASP A 2 -11.43 33.10 -2.44
C ASP A 2 -11.66 32.50 -3.83
N GLU A 3 -11.31 33.21 -4.90
CA GLU A 3 -11.44 32.69 -6.27
C GLU A 3 -10.53 31.48 -6.51
N SER A 4 -9.26 31.57 -6.10
CA SER A 4 -8.29 30.48 -6.20
C SER A 4 -8.76 29.23 -5.44
N LEU A 5 -9.29 29.41 -4.23
CA LEU A 5 -9.84 28.32 -3.42
C LEU A 5 -11.10 27.71 -4.05
N ARG A 6 -11.99 28.53 -4.63
CA ARG A 6 -13.21 28.07 -5.29
C ARG A 6 -12.90 27.24 -6.54
N GLU A 7 -11.88 27.61 -7.31
CA GLU A 7 -11.40 26.81 -8.44
C GLU A 7 -10.88 25.45 -7.98
N LEU A 8 -10.06 25.39 -6.92
CA LEU A 8 -9.60 24.13 -6.36
C LEU A 8 -10.75 23.29 -5.80
N ASP A 9 -11.68 23.89 -5.06
CA ASP A 9 -12.87 23.18 -4.56
C ASP A 9 -13.69 22.59 -5.69
N GLY A 10 -13.84 23.31 -6.81
CA GLY A 10 -14.49 22.81 -8.02
C GLY A 10 -13.77 21.58 -8.61
N LEU A 11 -12.44 21.60 -8.68
CA LEU A 11 -11.66 20.45 -9.15
C LEU A 11 -11.76 19.26 -8.19
N PHE A 12 -11.66 19.49 -6.88
CA PHE A 12 -11.82 18.43 -5.89
C PHE A 12 -13.24 17.85 -5.86
N LEU A 13 -14.27 18.68 -6.07
CA LEU A 13 -15.64 18.23 -6.21
C LEU A 13 -15.81 17.34 -7.45
N GLN A 14 -15.26 17.76 -8.60
CA GLN A 14 -15.28 16.94 -9.82
C GLN A 14 -14.57 15.60 -9.62
N LEU A 15 -13.43 15.61 -8.92
CA LEU A 15 -12.71 14.38 -8.56
C LEU A 15 -13.54 13.49 -7.62
N GLY A 16 -14.19 14.07 -6.61
CA GLY A 16 -15.04 13.36 -5.64
C GLY A 16 -16.19 12.59 -6.29
N THR A 17 -16.70 13.08 -7.43
CA THR A 17 -17.77 12.41 -8.20
C THR A 17 -17.28 11.27 -9.10
N GLN A 18 -15.97 11.09 -9.28
CA GLN A 18 -15.42 10.03 -10.11
C GLN A 18 -15.42 8.70 -9.33
N SER A 19 -16.16 7.70 -9.81
CA SER A 19 -16.09 6.32 -9.29
C SER A 19 -15.01 5.47 -9.99
N ASN A 20 -14.46 5.94 -11.11
CA ASN A 20 -13.50 5.19 -11.93
C ASN A 20 -12.07 5.74 -11.77
N THR A 21 -11.15 4.86 -11.37
CA THR A 21 -9.72 5.15 -11.18
C THR A 21 -9.04 5.70 -12.44
N GLU A 22 -9.39 5.24 -13.64
CA GLU A 22 -8.79 5.72 -14.89
C GLU A 22 -9.16 7.16 -15.22
N LYS A 23 -10.44 7.51 -15.06
CA LYS A 23 -10.93 8.88 -15.27
C LYS A 23 -10.32 9.84 -14.26
N ALA A 24 -10.30 9.45 -12.99
CA ALA A 24 -9.61 10.19 -11.94
C ALA A 24 -8.12 10.40 -12.30
N SER A 25 -7.44 9.36 -12.78
CA SER A 25 -6.00 9.42 -13.10
C SER A 25 -5.66 10.40 -14.23
N LYS A 26 -6.56 10.62 -15.20
CA LYS A 26 -6.38 11.63 -16.24
C LYS A 26 -6.55 13.06 -15.69
N PHE A 27 -7.34 13.22 -14.64
CA PHE A 27 -7.64 14.51 -14.03
C PHE A 27 -6.61 14.94 -12.97
N LEU A 28 -5.98 13.98 -12.30
CA LEU A 28 -4.99 14.24 -11.24
C LEU A 28 -3.83 15.16 -11.66
N PRO A 29 -3.21 15.04 -12.86
CA PRO A 29 -2.16 15.95 -13.28
C PRO A 29 -2.62 17.41 -13.33
N GLN A 30 -3.82 17.68 -13.83
CA GLN A 30 -4.38 19.04 -13.89
C GLN A 30 -4.57 19.61 -12.48
N LEU A 31 -5.13 18.81 -11.57
CA LEU A 31 -5.28 19.19 -10.16
C LEU A 31 -3.91 19.47 -9.52
N GLY A 32 -2.93 18.60 -9.74
CA GLY A 32 -1.59 18.73 -9.20
C GLY A 32 -0.87 20.00 -9.66
N THR A 33 -0.94 20.33 -10.94
CA THR A 33 -0.35 21.55 -11.50
C THR A 33 -1.04 22.80 -10.97
N LYS A 34 -2.37 22.79 -10.89
CA LYS A 34 -3.14 23.94 -10.38
C LYS A 34 -2.86 24.19 -8.90
N LEU A 35 -2.82 23.12 -8.09
CA LEU A 35 -2.45 23.19 -6.68
C LEU A 35 -1.04 23.78 -6.52
N HIS A 36 -0.05 23.23 -7.23
CA HIS A 36 1.32 23.71 -7.18
C HIS A 36 1.43 25.21 -7.54
N SER A 37 0.83 25.61 -8.66
CA SER A 37 0.87 27.01 -9.12
C SER A 37 0.21 27.98 -8.13
N GLN A 38 -0.95 27.63 -7.57
CA GLN A 38 -1.61 28.50 -6.59
C GLN A 38 -0.82 28.56 -5.28
N MET A 39 -0.27 27.43 -4.82
CA MET A 39 0.59 27.41 -3.63
C MET A 39 1.84 28.28 -3.82
N GLU A 40 2.48 28.21 -4.98
CA GLU A 40 3.63 29.05 -5.34
C GLU A 40 3.25 30.55 -5.32
N GLN A 41 2.10 30.91 -5.91
CA GLN A 41 1.62 32.29 -5.92
C GLN A 41 1.43 32.84 -4.50
N PHE A 42 0.80 32.09 -3.60
CA PHE A 42 0.60 32.54 -2.21
C PHE A 42 1.90 32.59 -1.41
N GLN A 43 2.88 31.73 -1.72
CA GLN A 43 4.23 31.82 -1.12
C GLN A 43 4.99 33.06 -1.62
N LEU A 44 4.96 33.35 -2.92
CA LEU A 44 5.59 34.55 -3.49
C LEU A 44 4.93 35.83 -2.99
N LEU A 45 3.60 35.85 -2.86
CA LEU A 45 2.85 36.97 -2.26
C LEU A 45 3.23 37.16 -0.78
N GLY A 46 3.35 36.07 -0.02
CA GLY A 46 3.87 36.11 1.35
C GLY A 46 5.29 36.67 1.41
N PHE A 47 6.14 36.30 0.45
CA PHE A 47 7.52 36.79 0.36
C PHE A 47 7.60 38.29 0.03
N PHE A 48 6.76 38.80 -0.87
CA PHE A 48 6.72 40.22 -1.24
C PHE A 48 6.11 41.11 -0.15
N LEU A 49 5.22 40.58 0.69
CA LEU A 49 4.57 41.28 1.81
C LEU A 49 5.29 41.13 3.15
N ASN A 50 6.54 40.63 3.15
CA ASN A 50 7.35 40.34 4.35
C ASN A 50 7.47 41.50 5.36
N PHE A 51 7.22 42.75 4.96
CA PHE A 51 7.24 43.89 5.87
C PHE A 51 6.03 43.94 6.84
N LEU A 52 4.89 43.32 6.51
CA LEU A 52 3.68 43.34 7.33
C LEU A 52 3.46 42.07 8.16
N ILE A 53 4.08 40.94 7.76
CA ILE A 53 3.84 39.60 8.33
C ILE A 53 4.44 39.46 9.74
N ILE A 54 5.51 40.21 10.07
CA ILE A 54 6.12 40.24 11.41
C ILE A 54 5.10 40.62 12.50
N TYR A 55 4.03 41.37 12.15
CA TYR A 55 3.03 41.86 13.10
C TYR A 55 1.73 41.03 13.18
N LEU A 56 1.42 40.14 12.23
CA LEU A 56 0.10 39.50 12.10
C LEU A 56 0.06 37.97 12.23
N GLY A 57 1.19 37.31 12.48
CA GLY A 57 1.20 35.98 13.11
C GLY A 57 0.77 34.76 12.28
N THR A 58 0.39 34.88 11.01
CA THR A 58 0.22 33.72 10.11
C THR A 58 0.60 34.06 8.68
N ASP A 59 1.50 33.25 8.10
CA ASP A 59 1.88 33.33 6.68
C ASP A 59 0.66 33.03 5.80
N ASN A 60 0.37 33.90 4.82
CA ASN A 60 -0.74 33.75 3.88
C ASN A 60 -0.73 32.38 3.18
N ALA A 61 0.46 31.82 2.93
CA ALA A 61 0.62 30.48 2.35
C ALA A 61 0.13 29.37 3.30
N GLN A 62 0.37 29.51 4.61
CA GLN A 62 -0.13 28.56 5.60
C GLN A 62 -1.65 28.65 5.77
N HIS A 63 -2.21 29.86 5.76
CA HIS A 63 -3.66 30.05 5.83
C HIS A 63 -4.34 29.40 4.61
N PHE A 64 -3.83 29.64 3.41
CA PHE A 64 -4.32 29.01 2.19
C PHE A 64 -4.17 27.48 2.24
N ALA A 65 -3.03 26.96 2.69
CA ALA A 65 -2.80 25.53 2.86
C ALA A 65 -3.83 24.86 3.80
N ARG A 66 -4.21 25.53 4.90
CA ARG A 66 -5.26 25.03 5.82
C ARG A 66 -6.62 24.96 5.13
N LEU A 67 -6.96 25.96 4.30
CA LEU A 67 -8.21 25.97 3.55
C LEU A 67 -8.24 24.86 2.50
N VAL A 68 -7.14 24.64 1.78
CA VAL A 68 -7.00 23.51 0.85
C VAL A 68 -7.11 22.17 1.58
N GLY A 69 -6.49 22.02 2.74
CA GLY A 69 -6.62 20.82 3.58
C GLY A 69 -8.08 20.51 3.94
N LYS A 70 -8.86 21.53 4.31
CA LYS A 70 -10.31 21.38 4.57
C LYS A 70 -11.08 20.95 3.32
N VAL A 71 -10.77 21.52 2.16
CA VAL A 71 -11.38 21.13 0.88
C VAL A 71 -11.12 19.65 0.60
N ILE A 72 -9.86 19.20 0.73
CA ILE A 72 -9.50 17.79 0.52
C ILE A 72 -10.31 16.87 1.45
N ALA A 73 -10.32 17.19 2.76
CA ALA A 73 -11.02 16.39 3.76
C ALA A 73 -12.55 16.32 3.52
N ASN A 74 -13.15 17.39 2.99
CA ASN A 74 -14.59 17.46 2.76
C ASN A 74 -15.04 16.84 1.43
N ARG A 75 -14.18 16.85 0.41
CA ARG A 75 -14.55 16.46 -0.97
C ARG A 75 -14.10 15.06 -1.36
N VAL A 76 -13.08 14.54 -0.72
CA VAL A 76 -12.49 13.24 -1.08
C VAL A 76 -12.91 12.19 -0.05
N PRO A 77 -13.71 11.19 -0.46
CA PRO A 77 -14.04 10.06 0.42
C PRO A 77 -12.76 9.34 0.86
N ALA A 78 -12.69 8.96 2.14
CA ALA A 78 -11.51 8.28 2.70
C ALA A 78 -11.17 6.98 1.94
N ASN A 79 -12.20 6.25 1.51
CA ASN A 79 -12.13 4.98 0.78
C ASN A 79 -12.15 5.14 -0.75
N ALA A 80 -11.79 6.31 -1.29
CA ALA A 80 -11.80 6.52 -2.73
C ALA A 80 -10.83 5.55 -3.44
N PRO A 81 -11.24 4.90 -4.55
CA PRO A 81 -10.40 3.91 -5.24
C PRO A 81 -9.13 4.52 -5.87
N TYR A 82 -9.11 5.85 -6.06
CA TYR A 82 -7.97 6.61 -6.56
C TYR A 82 -7.16 7.31 -5.46
N ALA A 83 -7.47 7.08 -4.17
CA ALA A 83 -6.85 7.77 -3.04
C ALA A 83 -5.31 7.70 -3.09
N MET A 84 -4.76 6.52 -3.40
CA MET A 84 -3.31 6.31 -3.53
C MET A 84 -2.67 7.28 -4.53
N ARG A 85 -3.21 7.35 -5.76
CA ARG A 85 -2.71 8.23 -6.82
C ARG A 85 -2.91 9.70 -6.47
N LEU A 86 -4.03 10.05 -5.85
CA LEU A 86 -4.29 11.42 -5.41
C LEU A 86 -3.24 11.90 -4.39
N VAL A 87 -3.00 11.09 -3.34
CA VAL A 87 -2.03 11.44 -2.29
C VAL A 87 -0.63 11.57 -2.91
N GLN A 88 -0.23 10.66 -3.79
CA GLN A 88 1.03 10.75 -4.53
C GLN A 88 1.15 12.05 -5.34
N THR A 89 0.11 12.42 -6.08
CA THR A 89 0.09 13.65 -6.88
C THR A 89 0.25 14.87 -6.00
N ILE A 90 -0.49 14.95 -4.89
CA ILE A 90 -0.39 16.08 -3.96
C ILE A 90 1.00 16.13 -3.34
N TYR A 91 1.57 15.00 -2.92
CA TYR A 91 2.93 14.96 -2.38
C TYR A 91 3.98 15.47 -3.37
N LYS A 92 3.86 15.09 -4.65
CA LYS A 92 4.74 15.59 -5.71
C LYS A 92 4.58 17.09 -5.92
N SER A 93 3.34 17.58 -5.99
CA SER A 93 3.05 19.02 -6.13
C SER A 93 3.58 19.85 -4.95
N LEU A 94 3.73 19.24 -3.78
CA LEU A 94 4.24 19.91 -2.59
C LEU A 94 5.76 19.84 -2.41
N GLY A 95 6.47 19.07 -3.25
CA GLY A 95 7.89 18.79 -3.06
C GLY A 95 8.83 20.00 -3.15
N SER A 96 8.41 21.08 -3.83
CA SER A 96 9.18 22.32 -4.00
C SER A 96 8.82 23.42 -3.00
N HIS A 97 7.81 23.20 -2.14
CA HIS A 97 7.33 24.20 -1.20
C HIS A 97 7.97 24.01 0.18
N SER A 98 8.03 25.07 1.00
CA SER A 98 8.57 24.98 2.37
C SER A 98 7.81 23.94 3.22
N ASP A 99 8.55 23.25 4.09
CA ASP A 99 7.96 22.23 4.98
C ASP A 99 6.86 22.79 5.88
N SER A 100 6.96 24.05 6.29
CA SER A 100 5.94 24.71 7.13
C SER A 100 4.57 24.81 6.44
N VAL A 101 4.54 24.89 5.11
CA VAL A 101 3.31 24.98 4.31
C VAL A 101 2.91 23.60 3.79
N ALA A 102 3.87 22.82 3.31
CA ALA A 102 3.63 21.46 2.83
C ALA A 102 3.06 20.56 3.92
N ASN A 103 3.58 20.64 5.16
CA ASN A 103 3.13 19.78 6.26
C ASN A 103 1.65 20.00 6.60
N VAL A 104 1.13 21.22 6.49
CA VAL A 104 -0.30 21.51 6.73
C VAL A 104 -1.21 20.69 5.81
N ILE A 105 -0.86 20.58 4.52
CA ILE A 105 -1.64 19.78 3.57
C ILE A 105 -1.34 18.29 3.77
N ARG A 106 -0.09 17.92 4.06
CA ARG A 106 0.29 16.52 4.34
C ARG A 106 -0.47 15.95 5.53
N ASP A 107 -0.73 16.75 6.57
CA ASP A 107 -1.52 16.37 7.74
C ASP A 107 -2.99 16.14 7.39
N ALA A 108 -3.55 16.98 6.51
CA ALA A 108 -4.92 16.81 6.01
C ALA A 108 -5.10 15.52 5.19
N LEU A 109 -4.03 14.95 4.66
CA LEU A 109 -4.05 13.66 3.94
C LEU A 109 -4.00 12.44 4.86
N HIS A 110 -3.81 12.62 6.17
CA HIS A 110 -3.68 11.52 7.11
C HIS A 110 -4.85 10.51 7.05
N PRO A 111 -6.13 10.93 7.04
CA PRO A 111 -7.25 9.98 6.94
C PRO A 111 -7.22 9.11 5.67
N LEU A 112 -6.80 9.69 4.54
CA LEU A 112 -6.65 8.96 3.28
C LEU A 112 -5.53 7.93 3.38
N LYS A 113 -4.40 8.27 4.01
CA LYS A 113 -3.31 7.32 4.24
C LYS A 113 -3.73 6.16 5.14
N THR A 114 -4.46 6.43 6.21
CA THR A 114 -5.02 5.39 7.09
C THR A 114 -5.95 4.46 6.32
N SER A 115 -6.80 5.00 5.44
CA SER A 115 -7.68 4.17 4.61
C SER A 115 -6.90 3.35 3.58
N ILE A 116 -5.87 3.91 2.93
CA ILE A 116 -4.98 3.19 2.01
C ILE A 116 -4.30 2.03 2.74
N HIS A 117 -3.76 2.28 3.92
CA HIS A 117 -3.13 1.25 4.75
C HIS A 117 -4.11 0.14 5.12
N SER A 118 -5.32 0.51 5.54
CA SER A 118 -6.36 -0.47 5.92
C SER A 118 -6.81 -1.32 4.72
N GLN A 119 -7.01 -0.71 3.56
CA GLN A 119 -7.45 -1.40 2.35
C GLN A 119 -6.38 -2.32 1.79
N SER A 120 -5.10 -1.93 1.90
CA SER A 120 -3.97 -2.70 1.42
C SER A 120 -3.93 -4.11 2.00
N LEU A 121 -4.14 -4.27 3.31
CA LEU A 121 -4.14 -5.59 3.93
C LEU A 121 -5.23 -6.51 3.37
N ALA A 122 -6.43 -5.96 3.17
CA ALA A 122 -7.54 -6.70 2.57
C ALA A 122 -7.24 -7.13 1.12
N ASN A 123 -6.65 -6.22 0.34
CA ASN A 123 -6.23 -6.51 -1.03
C ASN A 123 -5.17 -7.61 -1.09
N LEU A 124 -4.19 -7.57 -0.19
CA LEU A 124 -3.14 -8.60 -0.10
C LEU A 124 -3.72 -9.97 0.24
N PHE A 125 -4.66 -10.07 1.18
CA PHE A 125 -5.31 -11.34 1.51
C PHE A 125 -6.11 -11.88 0.33
N ALA A 126 -6.90 -11.03 -0.33
CA ALA A 126 -7.67 -11.42 -1.51
C ALA A 126 -6.76 -11.90 -2.65
N ALA A 127 -5.65 -11.21 -2.91
CA ALA A 127 -4.70 -11.60 -3.94
C ALA A 127 -3.97 -12.92 -3.61
N ILE A 128 -3.66 -13.17 -2.33
CA ILE A 128 -3.09 -14.46 -1.90
C ILE A 128 -4.09 -15.59 -2.15
N ASP A 129 -5.36 -15.40 -1.78
CA ASP A 129 -6.40 -16.40 -2.00
C ASP A 129 -6.60 -16.68 -3.50
N GLU A 130 -6.69 -15.64 -4.32
CA GLU A 130 -6.81 -15.77 -5.78
C GLU A 130 -5.62 -16.53 -6.39
N ILE A 131 -4.39 -16.26 -5.95
CA ILE A 131 -3.20 -16.94 -6.47
C ILE A 131 -3.18 -18.42 -6.06
N LEU A 132 -3.60 -18.75 -4.85
CA LEU A 132 -3.61 -20.14 -4.35
C LEU A 132 -4.77 -20.97 -4.91
N GLU A 133 -5.89 -20.33 -5.29
CA GLU A 133 -7.05 -21.00 -5.89
C GLU A 133 -6.88 -21.30 -7.38
N GLN A 134 -5.91 -20.67 -8.06
CA GLN A 134 -5.57 -20.98 -9.45
C GLN A 134 -5.08 -22.44 -9.59
N ASP A 135 -5.51 -23.17 -10.63
CA ASP A 135 -5.03 -24.53 -10.96
C ASP A 135 -3.61 -24.53 -11.56
N GLU A 136 -2.72 -23.67 -11.05
CA GLU A 136 -1.30 -23.70 -11.36
C GLU A 136 -0.60 -24.64 -10.38
N LYS A 137 0.22 -25.56 -10.92
CA LYS A 137 0.93 -26.58 -10.13
C LYS A 137 2.43 -26.33 -10.07
N ARG A 138 2.91 -25.31 -10.79
CA ARG A 138 4.32 -24.91 -10.78
C ARG A 138 4.58 -23.93 -9.65
N GLU A 139 5.25 -24.45 -8.64
CA GLU A 139 5.79 -23.72 -7.49
C GLU A 139 6.40 -22.36 -7.87
N ALA A 140 7.33 -22.36 -8.84
CA ALA A 140 8.05 -21.16 -9.26
C ALA A 140 7.12 -20.02 -9.70
N ILE A 141 6.04 -20.35 -10.43
CA ILE A 141 5.07 -19.36 -10.93
C ILE A 141 4.23 -18.81 -9.78
N ILE A 142 3.81 -19.67 -8.85
CA ILE A 142 3.05 -19.27 -7.66
C ILE A 142 3.88 -18.31 -6.81
N VAL A 143 5.12 -18.69 -6.50
CA VAL A 143 6.06 -17.89 -5.70
C VAL A 143 6.36 -16.55 -6.38
N GLU A 144 6.59 -16.56 -7.70
CA GLU A 144 6.83 -15.34 -8.45
C GLU A 144 5.63 -14.39 -8.38
N LYS A 145 4.40 -14.88 -8.58
CA LYS A 145 3.17 -14.10 -8.46
C LYS A 145 2.98 -13.52 -7.06
N LEU A 146 3.15 -14.35 -6.01
CA LEU A 146 3.03 -13.92 -4.62
C LEU A 146 4.04 -12.81 -4.30
N ASN A 147 5.30 -13.01 -4.67
CA ASN A 147 6.35 -12.03 -4.45
C ASN A 147 6.14 -10.75 -5.27
N ALA A 148 5.64 -10.86 -6.51
CA ALA A 148 5.33 -9.71 -7.35
C ALA A 148 4.22 -8.85 -6.72
N VAL A 149 3.13 -9.45 -6.24
CA VAL A 149 2.04 -8.73 -5.56
C VAL A 149 2.55 -8.00 -4.30
N LEU A 150 3.28 -8.71 -3.44
CA LEU A 150 3.80 -8.12 -2.20
C LEU A 150 4.79 -6.97 -2.48
N ARG A 151 5.68 -7.12 -3.47
CA ARG A 151 6.63 -6.07 -3.87
C ARG A 151 5.93 -4.89 -4.53
N ALA A 152 4.94 -5.14 -5.38
CA ALA A 152 4.16 -4.09 -6.01
C ALA A 152 3.47 -3.23 -4.95
N GLU A 153 2.83 -3.86 -3.97
CA GLU A 153 2.14 -3.17 -2.86
C GLU A 153 3.11 -2.31 -2.05
N LEU A 154 4.27 -2.85 -1.66
CA LEU A 154 5.29 -2.09 -0.94
C LEU A 154 5.86 -0.93 -1.78
N SER A 155 6.11 -1.17 -3.08
CA SER A 155 6.66 -0.16 -3.98
C SER A 155 5.71 1.01 -4.25
N SER A 156 4.39 0.77 -4.12
CA SER A 156 3.35 1.78 -4.32
C SER A 156 3.42 2.92 -3.30
N VAL A 157 4.07 2.70 -2.15
CA VAL A 157 4.20 3.65 -1.04
C VAL A 157 5.62 4.17 -0.82
N ASN A 158 6.57 3.90 -1.73
CA ASN A 158 7.98 4.34 -1.61
C ASN A 158 8.18 5.85 -1.45
N TRP A 159 7.18 6.65 -1.83
CA TRP A 159 7.19 8.11 -1.72
C TRP A 159 6.95 8.61 -0.27
N ASP A 160 6.54 7.74 0.65
CA ASP A 160 6.29 8.07 2.06
C ASP A 160 6.90 7.02 3.00
N LYS A 161 7.97 7.40 3.71
CA LYS A 161 8.71 6.50 4.61
C LYS A 161 7.91 6.04 5.83
N ASN A 162 6.90 6.80 6.27
CA ASN A 162 6.07 6.38 7.40
C ASN A 162 5.05 5.35 6.92
N LEU A 163 4.37 5.64 5.82
CA LEU A 163 3.42 4.69 5.22
C LEU A 163 4.11 3.41 4.73
N GLN A 164 5.36 3.51 4.25
CA GLN A 164 6.17 2.36 3.89
C GLN A 164 6.43 1.44 5.10
N ARG A 165 6.79 1.99 6.27
CA ARG A 165 6.97 1.22 7.50
C ARG A 165 5.66 0.55 7.94
N GLU A 166 4.55 1.25 7.86
CA GLU A 166 3.23 0.67 8.16
C GLU A 166 2.84 -0.43 7.16
N MET A 167 3.24 -0.28 5.89
CA MET A 167 3.01 -1.26 4.84
C MET A 167 3.83 -2.53 5.05
N GLU A 168 5.08 -2.42 5.48
CA GLU A 168 5.92 -3.58 5.84
C GLU A 168 5.25 -4.44 6.93
N ILE A 169 4.55 -3.82 7.88
CA ILE A 169 3.77 -4.54 8.90
C ILE A 169 2.61 -5.31 8.25
N ASN A 170 1.92 -4.73 7.27
CA ASN A 170 0.87 -5.42 6.51
C ASN A 170 1.42 -6.57 5.68
N ILE A 171 2.60 -6.42 5.05
CA ILE A 171 3.30 -7.49 4.35
C ILE A 171 3.60 -8.64 5.34
N GLY A 172 4.10 -8.34 6.54
CA GLY A 172 4.31 -9.36 7.58
C GLY A 172 3.03 -10.11 7.96
N LYS A 173 1.90 -9.40 8.07
CA LYS A 173 0.58 -10.02 8.31
C LYS A 173 0.12 -10.89 7.13
N ALA A 174 0.33 -10.44 5.89
CA ALA A 174 0.02 -11.17 4.67
C ALA A 174 0.85 -12.46 4.55
N LEU A 175 2.15 -12.40 4.85
CA LEU A 175 3.01 -13.58 4.89
C LEU A 175 2.59 -14.56 5.99
N LYS A 176 2.17 -14.06 7.17
CA LYS A 176 1.60 -14.91 8.23
C LYS A 176 0.30 -15.58 7.78
N TYR A 177 -0.59 -14.84 7.13
CA TYR A 177 -1.83 -15.38 6.56
C TYR A 177 -1.56 -16.47 5.53
N LEU A 178 -0.62 -16.21 4.61
CA LEU A 178 -0.15 -17.19 3.63
C LEU A 178 0.38 -18.46 4.32
N ALA A 179 1.24 -18.34 5.32
CA ALA A 179 1.77 -19.49 6.05
C ALA A 179 0.67 -20.36 6.69
N VAL A 180 -0.34 -19.73 7.32
CA VAL A 180 -1.51 -20.44 7.88
C VAL A 180 -2.36 -21.09 6.79
N LYS A 181 -2.54 -20.44 5.65
CA LYS A 181 -3.26 -21.02 4.49
C LYS A 181 -2.54 -22.23 3.92
N LEU A 182 -1.21 -22.16 3.81
CA LEU A 182 -0.38 -23.30 3.42
C LEU A 182 -0.51 -24.44 4.43
N GLU A 183 -0.45 -24.13 5.74
CA GLU A 183 -0.63 -25.11 6.83
C GLU A 183 -1.97 -25.85 6.73
N ASN A 184 -3.07 -25.10 6.58
CA ASN A 184 -4.41 -25.68 6.48
C ASN A 184 -4.60 -26.55 5.22
N ASN A 185 -3.81 -26.33 4.18
CA ASN A 185 -3.82 -27.13 2.96
C ASN A 185 -2.89 -28.34 3.02
N LEU A 186 -2.02 -28.43 4.03
CA LEU A 186 -1.21 -29.63 4.27
C LEU A 186 -2.08 -30.75 4.81
N LYS A 187 -1.96 -31.93 4.21
CA LYS A 187 -2.63 -33.14 4.66
C LYS A 187 -1.62 -34.04 5.37
N PHE A 188 -1.83 -34.24 6.67
CA PHE A 188 -1.03 -35.11 7.55
C PHE A 188 -1.78 -36.40 7.95
N GLY A 189 -2.86 -36.74 7.25
CA GLY A 189 -3.88 -37.66 7.74
C GLY A 189 -3.45 -39.13 7.77
N GLU A 190 -2.53 -39.54 6.91
CA GLU A 190 -2.16 -40.96 6.78
C GLU A 190 -0.64 -41.21 6.71
N GLU A 191 -0.21 -42.41 7.12
CA GLU A 191 1.20 -42.83 7.23
C GLU A 191 2.00 -42.74 5.92
N GLU A 192 1.34 -42.58 4.77
CA GLU A 192 1.96 -42.61 3.43
C GLU A 192 2.16 -41.24 2.77
N GLU A 193 1.71 -40.13 3.38
CA GLU A 193 1.57 -38.84 2.67
C GLU A 193 2.84 -37.97 2.63
N LEU A 194 3.92 -38.40 3.27
CA LEU A 194 5.21 -37.70 3.37
C LEU A 194 6.38 -38.71 3.49
N ARG A 195 6.63 -39.51 2.46
CA ARG A 195 7.76 -40.46 2.34
C ARG A 195 8.84 -39.98 1.36
N PHE A 196 10.10 -40.02 1.73
CA PHE A 196 11.18 -39.62 0.81
C PHE A 196 11.46 -40.63 -0.32
N ILE A 197 11.01 -41.88 -0.15
CA ILE A 197 11.32 -43.01 -1.02
C ILE A 197 10.02 -43.72 -1.42
N GLY A 198 9.93 -44.15 -2.69
CA GLY A 198 8.81 -44.92 -3.23
C GLY A 198 7.94 -44.14 -4.21
N ARG A 199 6.79 -44.71 -4.56
CA ARG A 199 5.84 -44.10 -5.49
C ARG A 199 5.13 -42.93 -4.80
N VAL A 200 5.38 -41.71 -5.27
CA VAL A 200 4.82 -40.48 -4.69
C VAL A 200 3.33 -40.39 -5.04
N SER A 201 2.47 -40.25 -4.03
CA SER A 201 1.04 -40.04 -4.23
C SER A 201 0.75 -38.61 -4.70
N LYS A 202 -0.44 -38.37 -5.26
CA LYS A 202 -0.86 -37.01 -5.64
C LYS A 202 -0.89 -36.06 -4.43
N THR A 203 -1.35 -36.55 -3.27
CA THR A 203 -1.37 -35.80 -2.01
C THR A 203 0.04 -35.41 -1.57
N GLN A 204 0.99 -36.31 -1.75
CA GLN A 204 2.36 -36.08 -1.37
C GLN A 204 3.07 -35.06 -2.29
N LEU A 205 2.82 -35.10 -3.60
CA LEU A 205 3.29 -34.05 -4.52
C LEU A 205 2.73 -32.68 -4.14
N GLN A 206 1.46 -32.62 -3.73
CA GLN A 206 0.83 -31.39 -3.27
C GLN A 206 1.46 -30.88 -1.97
N ASN A 207 1.75 -31.76 -1.01
CA ASN A 207 2.44 -31.41 0.22
C ASN A 207 3.85 -30.86 -0.06
N TYR A 208 4.63 -31.49 -0.95
CA TYR A 208 5.95 -30.98 -1.33
C TYR A 208 5.89 -29.64 -2.06
N LEU A 209 4.90 -29.44 -2.93
CA LEU A 209 4.64 -28.14 -3.56
C LEU A 209 4.40 -27.04 -2.51
N ILE A 210 3.53 -27.31 -1.53
CA ILE A 210 3.22 -26.37 -0.45
C ILE A 210 4.47 -26.04 0.39
N LEU A 211 5.25 -27.06 0.76
CA LEU A 211 6.48 -26.86 1.53
C LEU A 211 7.53 -26.07 0.73
N ASN A 212 7.69 -26.35 -0.56
CA ASN A 212 8.61 -25.60 -1.40
C ASN A 212 8.18 -24.13 -1.55
N ILE A 213 6.89 -23.85 -1.74
CA ILE A 213 6.38 -22.46 -1.76
C ILE A 213 6.76 -21.77 -0.43
N GLY A 214 6.50 -22.41 0.70
CA GLY A 214 6.89 -21.87 2.01
C GLY A 214 8.40 -21.61 2.12
N TYR A 215 9.23 -22.54 1.64
CA TYR A 215 10.69 -22.41 1.63
C TYR A 215 11.19 -21.28 0.74
N GLU A 216 10.74 -21.17 -0.51
CA GLU A 216 11.19 -20.09 -1.39
C GLU A 216 10.76 -18.71 -0.86
N MET A 217 9.56 -18.62 -0.26
CA MET A 217 9.12 -17.37 0.38
C MET A 217 10.04 -16.94 1.53
N THR A 218 10.71 -17.88 2.23
CA THR A 218 11.73 -17.52 3.24
C THR A 218 12.97 -16.86 2.64
N LYS A 219 13.33 -17.20 1.39
CA LYS A 219 14.47 -16.60 0.70
C LYS A 219 14.14 -15.18 0.23
N TYR A 220 12.92 -14.95 -0.25
CA TYR A 220 12.49 -13.62 -0.69
C TYR A 220 12.27 -12.63 0.45
N TRP A 221 11.83 -13.13 1.62
CA TRP A 221 11.46 -12.30 2.78
C TRP A 221 12.15 -12.79 4.06
N PRO A 222 13.50 -12.77 4.14
CA PRO A 222 14.25 -13.36 5.25
C PRO A 222 13.92 -12.71 6.60
N ASN A 223 13.64 -11.41 6.62
CA ASN A 223 13.31 -10.69 7.86
C ASN A 223 11.87 -10.94 8.34
N LEU A 224 11.01 -11.54 7.50
CA LEU A 224 9.61 -11.81 7.79
C LEU A 224 9.28 -13.32 7.69
N CYS A 225 10.30 -14.18 7.67
CA CYS A 225 10.13 -15.61 7.42
C CYS A 225 9.70 -16.44 8.64
N ALA A 226 9.61 -15.82 9.83
CA ALA A 226 9.23 -16.52 11.06
C ALA A 226 7.95 -17.37 10.93
N PRO A 227 6.86 -16.92 10.26
CA PRO A 227 5.67 -17.74 10.06
C PRO A 227 5.94 -19.01 9.24
N PHE A 228 6.76 -18.93 8.19
CA PHE A 228 7.10 -20.10 7.37
C PHE A 228 8.05 -21.06 8.10
N ASN A 229 8.94 -20.56 8.94
CA ASN A 229 9.79 -21.44 9.77
C ASN A 229 8.95 -22.27 10.75
N SER A 230 7.87 -21.69 11.30
CA SER A 230 6.91 -22.40 12.14
C SER A 230 6.12 -23.48 11.38
N LEU A 231 5.87 -23.28 10.08
CA LEU A 231 5.27 -24.28 9.19
C LEU A 231 6.26 -25.41 8.83
N LEU A 232 7.48 -25.04 8.42
CA LEU A 232 8.46 -25.96 7.85
C LEU A 232 9.08 -26.89 8.89
N LYS A 233 9.38 -26.39 10.10
CA LYS A 233 10.05 -27.20 11.14
C LYS A 233 9.24 -28.45 11.54
N PRO A 234 7.95 -28.35 11.91
CA PRO A 234 7.15 -29.53 12.26
C PRO A 234 6.95 -30.48 11.07
N ALA A 235 6.76 -29.93 9.86
CA ALA A 235 6.62 -30.74 8.66
C ALA A 235 7.90 -31.55 8.37
N LEU A 236 9.07 -30.93 8.47
CA LEU A 236 10.36 -31.59 8.31
C LEU A 236 10.62 -32.62 9.41
N GLU A 237 10.33 -32.30 10.68
CA GLU A 237 10.45 -33.27 11.77
C GLU A 237 9.55 -34.50 11.56
N THR A 238 8.35 -34.30 11.03
CA THR A 238 7.41 -35.39 10.71
C THR A 238 7.95 -36.26 9.57
N ILE A 239 8.55 -35.66 8.55
CA ILE A 239 9.21 -36.39 7.46
C ILE A 239 10.39 -37.21 8.01
N VAL A 240 11.25 -36.61 8.85
CA VAL A 240 12.47 -37.23 9.37
C VAL A 240 12.18 -38.33 10.40
N LYS A 241 11.19 -38.15 11.29
CA LYS A 241 10.79 -39.19 12.27
C LYS A 241 10.17 -40.43 11.64
N LYS A 242 9.74 -40.36 10.37
CA LYS A 242 9.17 -41.48 9.60
C LYS A 242 10.24 -42.27 8.82
N PHE A 243 11.52 -41.94 9.02
CA PHE A 243 12.68 -42.75 8.64
C PHE A 243 13.25 -43.49 9.86
#